data_AF-A0A353NQR0-F1
#
_entry.id   AF-A0A353NQR0-F1
#
_cell.length_a   1.000
_cell.length_b   1.000
_cell.length_c   1.000
_cell.angle_alpha   90.00
_cell.angle_beta   90.00
_cell.angle_gamma   90.00
#
_symmetry.space_group_name_H-M   'P 1'
#
loop_
_entity.id
_entity.type
_entity.pdbx_description
1 polymer ?
#
loop_
_entity_poly.entity_id
_entity_poly.type
_entity_poly.pdbx_seq_one_letter_code
_entity_poly.pdbx_strand_id
1 'polypeptide(L)'
;RRRRSADGKPLRYYGEDSMDLGNIDEYQNFMDSLAAVFRQVYGCLAPGAYCLVVVMDIRKGPRFYPLHMDLTAVMRQLGFLLDDLIIWDRRQEYNNLRPLGYPYVFRVNKIHEFIMIYQKPKG
;
A
#
# COMPACT_ATOMS: atom_id res chain seq x y z
N ARG A 1 -6.85 -17.75 -6.85
CA ARG A 1 -5.60 -16.95 -6.68
C ARG A 1 -4.68 -17.20 -7.89
N ARG A 2 -4.08 -16.16 -8.49
CA ARG A 2 -3.32 -16.25 -9.75
C ARG A 2 -1.82 -16.43 -9.48
N ARG A 3 -1.13 -17.28 -10.27
CA ARG A 3 0.33 -17.51 -10.17
C ARG A 3 1.10 -16.20 -10.35
N ARG A 4 2.13 -15.92 -9.52
CA ARG A 4 3.01 -14.75 -9.66
C ARG A 4 3.81 -14.87 -10.97
N SER A 5 3.35 -14.22 -12.02
CA SER A 5 3.98 -14.28 -13.34
C SER A 5 5.19 -13.34 -13.49
N ALA A 6 5.40 -12.43 -12.54
CA ALA A 6 6.43 -11.39 -12.64
C ALA A 6 7.80 -11.85 -12.11
N ASP A 7 7.84 -12.56 -10.98
CA ASP A 7 9.07 -12.87 -10.25
C ASP A 7 9.28 -14.37 -10.00
N GLY A 8 8.31 -15.23 -10.32
CA GLY A 8 8.42 -16.69 -10.16
C GLY A 8 8.58 -17.17 -8.71
N LYS A 9 8.50 -16.26 -7.72
CA LYS A 9 8.65 -16.58 -6.31
C LYS A 9 7.49 -17.46 -5.83
N PRO A 10 7.73 -18.42 -4.92
CA PRO A 10 6.67 -19.24 -4.35
C PRO A 10 5.60 -18.36 -3.71
N LEU A 11 4.32 -18.75 -3.84
CA LEU A 11 3.25 -18.07 -3.10
C LEU A 11 3.53 -18.25 -1.61
N ARG A 12 3.73 -17.13 -0.90
CA ARG A 12 3.73 -17.12 0.56
C ARG A 12 2.28 -17.22 1.01
N TYR A 13 1.92 -18.35 1.62
CA TYR A 13 0.60 -18.58 2.20
C TYR A 13 0.63 -18.12 3.65
N TYR A 14 -0.19 -17.14 3.98
CA TYR A 14 -0.28 -16.56 5.33
C TYR A 14 -1.46 -17.12 6.14
N GLY A 15 -2.17 -18.14 5.64
CA GLY A 15 -3.31 -18.78 6.32
C GLY A 15 -4.69 -18.43 5.72
N GLU A 16 -5.75 -18.89 6.38
CA GLU A 16 -7.16 -18.53 6.10
C GLU A 16 -7.79 -17.74 7.25
N ASP A 17 -6.97 -17.10 8.10
CA ASP A 17 -7.51 -16.31 9.20
C ASP A 17 -8.45 -15.23 8.64
N SER A 18 -9.71 -15.26 9.08
CA SER A 18 -10.74 -14.29 8.70
C SER A 18 -10.39 -12.86 9.11
N MET A 19 -9.48 -12.68 10.07
CA MET A 19 -8.96 -11.39 10.50
C MET A 19 -7.78 -10.90 9.66
N ASP A 20 -7.23 -11.73 8.76
CA ASP A 20 -6.18 -11.30 7.84
C ASP A 20 -6.78 -10.38 6.77
N LEU A 21 -6.41 -9.10 6.84
CA LEU A 21 -6.82 -8.06 5.89
C LEU A 21 -6.43 -8.41 4.44
N GLY A 22 -5.39 -9.22 4.25
CA GLY A 22 -4.96 -9.71 2.94
C GLY A 22 -5.94 -10.66 2.27
N ASN A 23 -6.93 -11.18 3.00
CA ASN A 23 -8.02 -12.01 2.47
C ASN A 23 -9.22 -11.18 1.98
N ILE A 24 -9.24 -9.86 2.19
CA ILE A 24 -10.33 -9.00 1.73
C ILE A 24 -10.22 -8.76 0.22
N ASP A 25 -11.23 -9.19 -0.52
CA ASP A 25 -11.22 -9.13 -2.00
C ASP A 25 -11.68 -7.79 -2.58
N GLU A 26 -12.57 -7.10 -1.86
CA GLU A 26 -13.18 -5.83 -2.25
C GLU A 26 -12.34 -4.66 -1.71
N TYR A 27 -12.01 -3.72 -2.59
CA TYR A 27 -11.02 -2.70 -2.29
C TYR A 27 -11.50 -1.71 -1.24
N GLN A 28 -12.77 -1.31 -1.27
CA GLN A 28 -13.30 -0.36 -0.31
C GLN A 28 -13.35 -0.97 1.10
N ASN A 29 -13.81 -2.21 1.24
CA ASN A 29 -13.79 -2.96 2.49
C ASN A 29 -12.36 -3.09 3.05
N PHE A 30 -11.36 -3.24 2.18
CA PHE A 30 -9.95 -3.24 2.59
C PHE A 30 -9.53 -1.87 3.14
N MET A 31 -9.89 -0.78 2.46
CA MET A 31 -9.61 0.59 2.92
C MET A 31 -10.33 0.92 4.23
N ASP A 32 -11.58 0.49 4.40
CA ASP A 32 -12.36 0.69 5.63
C ASP A 32 -11.74 -0.07 6.81
N SER A 33 -11.20 -1.27 6.53
CA SER A 33 -10.47 -2.05 7.54
C SER A 33 -9.15 -1.39 7.92
N LEU A 34 -8.41 -0.83 6.96
CA LEU A 34 -7.23 0.01 7.26
C LEU A 34 -7.62 1.23 8.09
N ALA A 35 -8.72 1.89 7.78
CA ALA A 35 -9.21 3.03 8.57
C ALA A 35 -9.49 2.63 10.03
N ALA A 36 -10.07 1.44 10.25
CA ALA A 36 -10.32 0.91 11.59
C ALA A 36 -9.02 0.66 12.39
N VAL A 37 -7.98 0.14 11.73
CA VAL A 37 -6.66 -0.07 12.34
C VAL A 37 -5.99 1.27 12.64
N PHE A 38 -5.89 2.17 11.66
CA PHE A 38 -5.21 3.45 11.85
C PHE A 38 -5.93 4.40 12.81
N ARG A 39 -7.24 4.25 13.00
CA ARG A 39 -7.98 4.96 14.07
C ARG A 39 -7.46 4.58 15.46
N GLN A 40 -7.16 3.31 15.69
CA GLN A 40 -6.59 2.86 16.96
C GLN A 40 -5.16 3.39 17.13
N VAL A 41 -4.35 3.35 16.07
CA VAL A 41 -3.01 3.95 16.05
C VAL A 41 -3.07 5.45 16.39
N TYR A 42 -3.99 6.20 15.77
CA TYR A 42 -4.20 7.61 16.07
C TYR A 42 -4.55 7.85 17.54
N GLY A 43 -5.38 6.99 18.12
CA GLY A 43 -5.75 7.03 19.55
C GLY A 43 -4.54 6.85 20.48
N CYS A 44 -3.64 5.93 20.14
CA CYS A 44 -2.46 5.60 20.96
C CYS A 44 -1.30 6.60 20.80
N LEU A 45 -1.20 7.32 19.68
CA LEU A 45 -0.10 8.26 19.44
C LEU A 45 -0.20 9.51 20.32
N ALA A 46 0.94 9.97 20.85
CA ALA A 46 1.03 11.27 21.50
C ALA A 46 0.83 12.43 20.49
N PRO A 47 0.28 13.59 20.90
CA PRO A 47 0.25 14.77 20.05
C PRO A 47 1.64 15.15 19.53
N GLY A 48 1.75 15.46 18.24
CA GLY A 48 3.02 15.74 17.55
C GLY A 48 3.85 14.50 17.16
N ALA A 49 3.40 13.28 17.52
CA ALA A 49 4.09 12.05 17.13
C ALA A 49 3.82 11.66 15.67
N TYR A 50 4.69 10.81 15.12
CA TYR A 50 4.68 10.40 13.72
C TYR A 50 4.17 8.95 13.54
N CYS A 51 3.48 8.73 12.42
CA CYS A 51 3.07 7.43 11.91
C CYS A 51 3.62 7.26 10.50
N LEU A 52 4.54 6.31 10.31
CA LEU A 52 5.15 6.03 9.01
C LEU A 52 4.55 4.75 8.44
N VAL A 53 4.10 4.80 7.19
CA VAL A 53 3.50 3.64 6.51
C VAL A 53 4.23 3.39 5.19
N VAL A 54 4.80 2.20 5.06
CA VAL A 54 5.43 1.74 3.82
C VAL A 54 4.41 1.03 2.96
N VAL A 55 4.14 1.57 1.76
CA VAL A 55 3.12 1.05 0.84
C VAL A 55 3.62 1.05 -0.59
N MET A 56 3.13 0.11 -1.39
CA MET A 56 3.37 0.06 -2.83
C MET A 56 2.04 0.14 -3.56
N ASP A 57 1.98 0.89 -4.65
CA ASP A 57 0.78 0.91 -5.48
C ASP A 57 0.50 -0.45 -6.09
N ILE A 58 -0.78 -0.78 -6.28
CA ILE A 58 -1.23 -2.11 -6.66
C ILE A 58 -1.89 -2.08 -8.04
N ARG A 59 -1.71 -3.15 -8.80
CA ARG A 59 -2.40 -3.35 -10.08
C ARG A 59 -3.01 -4.75 -10.06
N LYS A 60 -4.34 -4.84 -10.10
CA LYS A 60 -5.10 -6.10 -10.16
C LYS A 60 -5.79 -6.14 -11.51
N GLY A 61 -5.24 -6.91 -12.45
CA GLY A 61 -5.73 -6.96 -13.84
C GLY A 61 -5.58 -5.60 -14.56
N PRO A 62 -6.65 -5.07 -15.19
CA PRO A 62 -6.59 -3.78 -15.88
C PRO A 62 -6.57 -2.58 -14.93
N ARG A 63 -7.07 -2.74 -13.69
CA ARG A 63 -7.27 -1.63 -12.75
C ARG A 63 -6.00 -1.32 -11.96
N PHE A 64 -5.71 -0.03 -11.84
CA PHE A 64 -4.64 0.52 -11.02
C PHE A 64 -5.23 1.07 -9.72
N TYR A 65 -4.56 0.82 -8.62
CA TYR A 65 -4.95 1.27 -7.29
C TYR A 65 -3.77 2.09 -6.72
N PRO A 66 -3.90 3.43 -6.69
CA PRO A 66 -2.91 4.32 -6.11
C PRO A 66 -3.00 4.27 -4.57
N LEU A 67 -2.67 3.11 -4.00
CA LEU A 67 -2.89 2.79 -2.59
C LEU A 67 -2.29 3.85 -1.66
N HIS A 68 -1.13 4.42 -2.00
CA HIS A 68 -0.52 5.47 -1.19
C HIS A 68 -1.38 6.75 -1.10
N MET A 69 -2.08 7.12 -2.19
CA MET A 69 -2.97 8.27 -2.24
C MET A 69 -4.28 7.98 -1.52
N ASP A 70 -4.87 6.81 -1.78
CA ASP A 70 -6.14 6.41 -1.17
C ASP A 70 -5.97 6.26 0.35
N LEU A 71 -4.85 5.68 0.80
CA LEU A 71 -4.51 5.61 2.23
C LEU A 71 -4.34 7.00 2.82
N THR A 72 -3.68 7.92 2.11
CA THR A 72 -3.52 9.31 2.58
C THR A 72 -4.87 10.00 2.79
N ALA A 73 -5.85 9.78 1.90
CA ALA A 73 -7.19 10.31 2.09
C ALA A 73 -7.84 9.77 3.37
N VAL A 74 -7.72 8.47 3.63
CA VAL A 74 -8.20 7.83 4.87
C VAL A 74 -7.50 8.41 6.10
N MET A 75 -6.17 8.51 6.08
CA MET A 75 -5.38 9.05 7.21
C MET A 75 -5.79 10.48 7.55
N ARG A 76 -6.04 11.33 6.53
CA ARG A 76 -6.52 12.70 6.72
C ARG A 76 -7.90 12.77 7.35
N GLN A 77 -8.82 11.88 6.96
CA GLN A 77 -10.15 11.80 7.58
C GLN A 77 -10.08 11.39 9.06
N LEU A 78 -9.05 10.63 9.45
CA LEU A 78 -8.80 10.25 10.84
C LEU A 78 -8.14 11.35 11.68
N GLY A 79 -7.70 12.45 11.06
CA GLY A 79 -7.07 13.59 11.73
C GLY A 79 -5.54 13.64 11.63
N PHE A 80 -4.90 12.70 10.92
CA PHE A 80 -3.48 12.82 10.62
C PHE A 80 -3.21 13.94 9.60
N LEU A 81 -2.05 14.58 9.73
CA LEU A 81 -1.47 15.44 8.71
C LEU A 81 -0.50 14.62 7.86
N LEU A 82 -0.51 14.80 6.55
CA LEU A 82 0.60 14.35 5.71
C LEU A 82 1.73 15.35 5.88
N ASP A 83 2.85 14.90 6.45
CA ASP A 83 4.02 15.73 6.71
C ASP A 83 4.98 15.71 5.51
N ASP A 84 5.34 14.51 5.03
CA ASP A 84 6.21 14.32 3.87
C ASP A 84 6.05 12.91 3.26
N LEU A 85 6.76 12.62 2.17
CA LEU A 85 6.84 11.29 1.56
C LEU A 85 8.25 10.99 1.05
N ILE A 86 8.71 9.77 1.26
CA ILE A 86 9.97 9.27 0.70
C ILE A 86 9.66 8.22 -0.37
N ILE A 87 10.24 8.37 -1.56
CA ILE A 87 10.21 7.33 -2.60
C ILE A 87 11.38 6.40 -2.35
N TRP A 88 11.08 5.19 -1.87
CA TRP A 88 12.08 4.16 -1.67
C TRP A 88 12.31 3.38 -2.97
N ASP A 89 13.45 3.65 -3.60
CA ASP A 89 13.90 2.94 -4.79
C ASP A 89 14.31 1.49 -4.47
N ARG A 90 13.54 0.54 -5.01
CA ARG A 90 13.78 -0.91 -4.88
C ARG A 90 14.24 -1.55 -6.18
N ARG A 91 14.71 -0.76 -7.17
CA ARG A 91 15.13 -1.26 -8.50
C ARG A 91 16.08 -2.46 -8.44
N GLN A 92 17.04 -2.46 -7.51
CA GLN A 92 18.02 -3.55 -7.38
C GLN A 92 17.38 -4.90 -7.02
N GLU A 93 16.18 -4.89 -6.43
CA GLU A 93 15.46 -6.11 -6.05
C GLU A 93 14.55 -6.64 -7.17
N TYR A 94 14.28 -5.80 -8.18
CA TYR A 94 13.46 -6.11 -9.34
C TYR A 94 14.34 -6.29 -10.56
N ASN A 95 14.75 -7.53 -10.80
CA ASN A 95 15.44 -7.91 -12.04
C ASN A 95 14.45 -7.91 -13.23
N ASN A 96 14.95 -7.65 -14.44
CA ASN A 96 14.21 -7.77 -15.71
C ASN A 96 13.12 -6.69 -15.94
N LEU A 97 13.54 -5.41 -15.95
CA LEU A 97 12.68 -4.28 -16.32
C LEU A 97 12.30 -4.37 -17.81
N ARG A 98 11.04 -4.67 -18.07
CA ARG A 98 10.48 -4.74 -19.42
C ARG A 98 9.05 -4.20 -19.43
N PRO A 99 8.57 -3.63 -20.54
CA PRO A 99 7.17 -3.25 -20.66
C PRO A 99 6.26 -4.45 -20.43
N LEU A 100 5.38 -4.36 -19.44
CA LEU A 100 4.41 -5.43 -19.15
C LEU A 100 3.22 -5.32 -20.11
N GLY A 101 2.92 -6.41 -20.81
CA GLY A 101 1.76 -6.50 -21.69
C GLY A 101 2.01 -6.10 -23.15
N TYR A 102 3.26 -5.83 -23.54
CA TYR A 102 3.63 -5.61 -24.94
C TYR A 102 3.27 -6.81 -25.85
N PRO A 103 2.82 -6.60 -27.10
CA PRO A 103 2.58 -5.32 -27.76
C PRO A 103 1.21 -4.67 -27.45
N TYR A 104 0.34 -5.37 -26.72
CA TYR A 104 -1.06 -4.96 -26.56
C TYR A 104 -1.28 -3.81 -25.56
N VAL A 105 -0.45 -3.69 -24.53
CA VAL A 105 -0.54 -2.63 -23.52
C VAL A 105 0.86 -2.24 -23.02
N PHE A 106 1.12 -0.93 -22.90
CA PHE A 106 2.32 -0.41 -22.26
C PHE A 106 2.10 -0.21 -20.75
N ARG A 107 2.84 -0.95 -19.91
CA ARG A 107 2.85 -0.79 -18.45
C ARG A 107 4.28 -0.87 -17.94
N VAL A 108 4.60 0.00 -16.98
CA VAL A 108 5.91 0.04 -16.33
C VAL A 108 5.93 -0.92 -15.16
N ASN A 109 7.08 -1.58 -14.95
CA ASN A 109 7.34 -2.32 -13.72
C ASN A 109 7.31 -1.36 -12.54
N LYS A 110 6.63 -1.74 -11.46
CA LYS A 110 6.70 -0.99 -10.21
C LYS A 110 7.97 -1.42 -9.48
N ILE A 111 8.82 -0.44 -9.21
CA ILE A 111 10.21 -0.61 -8.75
C ILE A 111 10.51 0.22 -7.50
N HIS A 112 9.50 0.86 -6.93
CA HIS A 112 9.62 1.68 -5.75
C HIS A 112 8.44 1.44 -4.82
N GLU A 113 8.64 1.78 -3.56
CA GLU A 113 7.61 1.88 -2.54
C GLU A 113 7.59 3.31 -2.03
N PHE A 114 6.50 3.69 -1.38
CA PHE A 114 6.33 4.97 -0.73
C PHE A 114 6.42 4.77 0.78
N ILE A 115 7.27 5.55 1.44
CA ILE A 115 7.23 5.72 2.88
C ILE A 115 6.44 6.99 3.12
N MET A 116 5.17 6.83 3.47
CA MET A 116 4.27 7.93 3.77
C MET A 116 4.50 8.36 5.22
N ILE A 117 4.77 9.65 5.44
CA ILE A 117 5.08 10.21 6.76
C ILE A 117 3.89 11.04 7.20
N TYR A 118 3.17 10.53 8.20
CA TYR A 118 2.02 11.21 8.80
C TYR A 118 2.36 11.70 10.20
N GLN A 119 1.79 12.84 10.60
CA GLN A 119 1.93 13.38 11.95
C GLN A 119 0.54 13.52 12.61
N LYS A 120 0.43 13.15 13.88
CA LYS A 120 -0.71 13.55 14.71
C LYS A 120 -0.52 15.02 15.12
N PRO A 121 -1.47 15.93 14.87
CA PRO A 121 -1.33 17.33 15.25
C PRO A 121 -0.92 17.51 16.71
N LYS A 122 -0.10 18.54 16.98
CA LYS A 122 0.06 19.06 18.34
C LYS A 122 -1.27 19.70 18.72
N GLY A 123 -1.84 19.28 19.84
CA GLY A 123 -3.10 19.83 20.36
C GLY A 123 -3.01 21.31 20.69
#